data_AF-X1CAZ1-F1
#
_entry.id   AF-X1CAZ1-F1
#
_cell.length_a   1.000
_cell.length_b   1.000
_cell.length_c   1.000
_cell.angle_alpha   90.00
_cell.angle_beta   90.00
_cell.angle_gamma   90.00
#
_symmetry.space_group_name_H-M   'P 1'
#
loop_
_entity.id
_entity.type
_entity.pdbx_description
1 polymer ?
#
loop_
_entity_poly.entity_id
_entity_poly.type
_entity_poly.pdbx_seq_one_letter_code
_entity_poly.pdbx_strand_id
1 'polypeptide(L)'
;MLVNKNFLICLTGLPASGKTTFASKLKEILEKKFTKLTVSIIDPDIIRHTMAPNKFNYTLEPIVRERNLTEITKELSKGNIVISDDLNYYSSMRTKEYDFEERFKKIQNSDHLHVKSKILFLLAINDGLSLEEIKNSVNTGTKWLKSVLETLVKNEVVGYSSNQDVYYINL
;
A
#
# COMPACT_ATOMS: atom_id res chain seq x y z
N MET A 1 4.59 22.59 9.59
CA MET A 1 5.27 22.62 8.27
C MET A 1 5.33 21.20 7.74
N LEU A 2 4.56 20.86 6.70
CA LEU A 2 4.69 19.56 6.04
C LEU A 2 6.00 19.58 5.24
N VAL A 3 7.00 18.85 5.71
CA VAL A 3 8.23 18.56 4.97
C VAL A 3 7.82 17.97 3.61
N ASN A 4 8.42 18.46 2.52
CA ASN A 4 8.29 17.93 1.16
C ASN A 4 8.61 16.42 1.16
N LYS A 5 7.60 15.58 1.43
CA LYS A 5 7.73 14.13 1.36
C LYS A 5 7.07 13.68 0.06
N ASN A 6 7.88 13.50 -0.95
CA ASN A 6 7.59 12.64 -2.08
C ASN A 6 7.62 11.17 -1.60
N PHE A 7 6.74 10.33 -2.12
CA PHE A 7 6.71 8.91 -1.79
C PHE A 7 6.15 8.12 -2.97
N LEU A 8 6.45 6.82 -2.95
CA LEU A 8 6.03 5.85 -3.96
C LEU A 8 4.84 5.05 -3.42
N ILE A 9 3.78 4.98 -4.20
CA ILE A 9 2.62 4.12 -3.99
C ILE A 9 2.72 2.97 -5.00
N CYS A 10 2.97 1.76 -4.54
CA CYS A 10 2.97 0.58 -5.41
C CYS A 10 1.59 -0.06 -5.38
N LEU A 11 0.92 -0.09 -6.53
CA LEU A 11 -0.29 -0.90 -6.69
C LEU A 11 0.11 -2.33 -7.05
N THR A 12 -0.65 -3.27 -6.52
CA THR A 12 -0.49 -4.71 -6.76
C THR A 12 -1.88 -5.32 -6.86
N GLY A 13 -2.00 -6.39 -7.64
CA GLY A 13 -3.28 -7.04 -7.89
C GLY A 13 -3.34 -7.67 -9.27
N LEU A 14 -4.28 -8.61 -9.44
CA LEU A 14 -4.49 -9.33 -10.69
C LEU A 14 -4.75 -8.39 -11.88
N PRO A 15 -4.49 -8.83 -13.13
CA PRO A 15 -4.99 -8.13 -14.31
C PRO A 15 -6.48 -7.84 -14.18
N ALA A 16 -6.90 -6.66 -14.65
CA ALA A 16 -8.29 -6.17 -14.55
C ALA A 16 -8.86 -5.99 -13.13
N SER A 17 -8.06 -6.05 -12.06
CA SER A 17 -8.51 -5.78 -10.68
C SER A 17 -8.84 -4.29 -10.38
N GLY A 18 -8.75 -3.43 -11.39
CA GLY A 18 -9.08 -2.01 -11.27
C GLY A 18 -7.94 -1.10 -10.79
N LYS A 19 -6.68 -1.57 -10.76
CA LYS A 19 -5.52 -0.76 -10.33
C LYS A 19 -5.39 0.57 -11.09
N THR A 20 -5.47 0.55 -12.42
CA THR A 20 -5.40 1.76 -13.26
C THR A 20 -6.51 2.75 -12.95
N THR A 21 -7.73 2.25 -12.73
CA THR A 21 -8.88 3.07 -12.32
C THR A 21 -8.65 3.68 -10.94
N PHE A 22 -8.13 2.89 -10.00
CA PHE A 22 -7.78 3.34 -8.66
C PHE A 22 -6.67 4.39 -8.68
N ALA A 23 -5.58 4.16 -9.44
CA ALA A 23 -4.47 5.09 -9.63
C ALA A 23 -4.95 6.45 -10.13
N SER A 24 -5.80 6.44 -11.17
CA SER A 24 -6.35 7.65 -11.78
C SER A 24 -7.22 8.45 -10.80
N LYS A 25 -8.12 7.77 -10.09
CA LYS A 25 -8.97 8.41 -9.07
C LYS A 25 -8.16 8.93 -7.89
N LEU A 26 -7.18 8.15 -7.42
CA LEU A 26 -6.32 8.55 -6.30
C LEU A 26 -5.49 9.78 -6.65
N LYS A 27 -4.91 9.82 -7.85
CA LYS A 27 -4.23 11.00 -8.39
C LYS A 27 -5.14 12.23 -8.34
N GLU A 28 -6.34 12.13 -8.89
CA GLU A 28 -7.31 13.23 -8.93
C GLU A 28 -7.64 13.75 -7.52
N ILE A 29 -7.89 12.84 -6.57
CA ILE A 29 -8.20 13.19 -5.17
C ILE A 29 -7.02 13.89 -4.51
N LEU A 30 -5.80 13.36 -4.67
CA LEU A 30 -4.59 13.92 -4.06
C LEU A 30 -4.28 15.31 -4.59
N GLU A 31 -4.32 15.50 -5.91
CA GLU A 31 -4.04 16.80 -6.55
C GLU A 31 -5.13 17.83 -6.21
N LYS A 32 -6.40 17.42 -6.12
CA LYS A 32 -7.49 18.30 -5.65
C LYS A 32 -7.35 18.71 -4.20
N LYS A 33 -6.98 17.77 -3.31
CA LYS A 33 -6.89 18.02 -1.87
C LYS A 33 -5.65 18.82 -1.49
N PHE A 34 -4.58 18.69 -2.26
CA PHE A 34 -3.29 19.32 -1.99
C PHE A 34 -2.82 20.12 -3.21
N THR A 35 -3.12 21.42 -3.22
CA THR A 35 -2.88 22.34 -4.35
C THR A 35 -1.42 22.50 -4.80
N LYS A 36 -0.45 22.04 -4.02
CA LYS A 36 0.99 22.10 -4.35
C LYS A 36 1.60 20.72 -4.62
N LEU A 37 0.78 19.69 -4.69
CA LEU A 37 1.20 18.31 -4.84
C LEU A 37 0.98 17.88 -6.28
N THR A 38 1.96 17.20 -6.86
CA THR A 38 1.88 16.62 -8.20
C THR A 38 2.01 15.11 -8.08
N VAL A 39 1.14 14.38 -8.79
CA VAL A 39 1.13 12.92 -8.80
C VAL A 39 1.41 12.41 -10.22
N SER A 40 2.41 11.55 -10.37
CA SER A 40 2.74 10.87 -11.61
C SER A 40 2.36 9.40 -11.52
N ILE A 41 1.62 8.91 -12.51
CA ILE A 41 1.31 7.48 -12.65
C ILE A 41 2.32 6.91 -13.63
N ILE A 42 3.00 5.83 -13.23
CA ILE A 42 3.98 5.14 -14.06
C ILE A 42 3.53 3.70 -14.20
N ASP A 43 3.31 3.30 -15.44
CA ASP A 43 2.78 2.01 -15.82
C ASP A 43 3.77 1.30 -16.75
N PRO A 44 4.36 0.17 -16.33
CA PRO A 44 5.25 -0.60 -17.19
C PRO A 44 4.56 -1.21 -18.40
N ASP A 45 3.22 -1.35 -18.43
CA ASP A 45 2.48 -1.74 -19.65
C ASP A 45 2.69 -0.72 -20.77
N ILE A 46 2.71 0.58 -20.47
CA ILE A 46 2.99 1.63 -21.47
C ILE A 46 4.39 1.44 -22.07
N ILE A 47 5.37 1.13 -21.23
CA ILE A 47 6.76 0.86 -21.66
C ILE A 47 6.82 -0.41 -22.49
N ARG A 48 6.12 -1.48 -22.07
CA ARG A 48 6.02 -2.76 -22.80
C ARG A 48 5.40 -2.56 -24.19
N HIS A 49 4.29 -1.86 -24.28
CA HIS A 49 3.63 -1.57 -25.57
C HIS A 49 4.50 -0.72 -26.49
N THR A 50 5.27 0.22 -25.94
CA THR A 50 6.19 1.05 -26.74
C THR A 50 7.35 0.22 -27.29
N MET A 51 7.87 -0.74 -26.50
CA MET A 51 9.03 -1.54 -26.89
C MET A 51 8.70 -2.77 -27.72
N ALA A 52 7.53 -3.38 -27.50
CA ALA A 52 7.07 -4.59 -28.17
C ALA A 52 5.55 -4.57 -28.35
N PRO A 53 5.02 -3.79 -29.31
CA PRO A 53 3.59 -3.50 -29.42
C PRO A 53 2.67 -4.72 -29.61
N ASN A 54 3.20 -5.90 -30.01
CA ASN A 54 2.37 -7.03 -30.44
C ASN A 54 2.75 -8.42 -29.87
N LYS A 55 3.77 -8.54 -29.01
CA LYS A 55 4.12 -9.82 -28.37
C LYS A 55 4.79 -9.59 -27.01
N PHE A 56 4.36 -10.36 -26.01
CA PHE A 56 5.13 -10.47 -24.77
C PHE A 56 6.51 -11.06 -25.10
N ASN A 57 7.57 -10.37 -24.71
CA ASN A 57 8.94 -10.80 -24.94
C ASN A 57 9.72 -10.77 -23.63
N TYR A 58 9.92 -11.95 -23.05
CA TYR A 58 10.63 -12.14 -21.78
C TYR A 58 12.05 -11.53 -21.77
N THR A 59 12.71 -11.43 -22.94
CA THR A 59 14.06 -10.86 -23.05
C THR A 59 14.07 -9.34 -22.87
N LEU A 60 12.93 -8.68 -23.07
CA LEU A 60 12.78 -7.22 -22.91
C LEU A 60 12.34 -6.83 -21.49
N GLU A 61 11.85 -7.78 -20.69
CA GLU A 61 11.39 -7.54 -19.31
C GLU A 61 12.45 -6.88 -18.40
N PRO A 62 13.74 -7.27 -18.44
CA PRO A 62 14.78 -6.55 -17.69
C PRO A 62 14.89 -5.08 -18.09
N ILE A 63 14.76 -4.78 -19.39
CA ILE A 63 14.88 -3.42 -19.93
C ILE A 63 13.64 -2.60 -19.58
N VAL A 64 12.45 -3.19 -19.69
CA VAL A 64 11.18 -2.60 -19.25
C VAL A 64 11.28 -2.21 -17.78
N ARG A 65 11.76 -3.13 -16.94
CA ARG A 65 11.96 -2.88 -15.51
C ARG A 65 12.94 -1.75 -15.25
N GLU A 66 14.09 -1.75 -15.91
CA GLU A 66 15.10 -0.70 -15.75
C GLU A 66 14.53 0.68 -16.12
N ARG A 67 13.80 0.76 -17.23
CA ARG A 67 13.10 1.99 -17.65
C ARG A 67 12.02 2.41 -16.67
N ASN A 68 11.21 1.47 -16.18
CA ASN A 68 10.19 1.75 -15.18
C ASN A 68 10.80 2.36 -13.90
N LEU A 69 11.87 1.74 -13.38
CA LEU A 69 12.60 2.24 -12.22
C LEU A 69 13.25 3.61 -12.47
N THR A 70 13.75 3.84 -13.69
CA THR A 70 14.34 5.12 -14.10
C THR A 70 13.29 6.23 -14.09
N GLU A 71 12.12 6.01 -14.68
CA GLU A 71 11.03 7.00 -14.67
C GLU A 71 10.50 7.23 -13.25
N ILE A 72 10.35 6.19 -12.43
CA ILE A 72 9.98 6.33 -11.00
C ILE A 72 10.97 7.22 -10.26
N THR A 73 12.27 6.93 -10.41
CA THR A 73 13.32 7.68 -9.71
C THR A 73 13.37 9.13 -10.17
N LYS A 74 13.21 9.37 -11.47
CA LYS A 74 13.16 10.71 -12.06
C LYS A 74 11.97 11.51 -11.53
N GLU A 75 10.77 10.95 -11.48
CA GLU A 75 9.60 11.65 -10.98
C GLU A 75 9.69 11.92 -9.47
N LEU A 76 10.15 10.94 -8.68
CA LEU A 76 10.43 11.15 -7.27
C LEU A 76 11.45 12.28 -7.09
N SER A 77 12.54 12.33 -7.86
CA SER A 77 13.57 13.38 -7.72
C SER A 77 13.06 14.81 -7.94
N LYS A 78 11.95 14.96 -8.69
CA LYS A 78 11.27 16.26 -8.90
C LYS A 78 10.40 16.68 -7.70
N GLY A 79 10.24 15.81 -6.71
CA GLY A 79 9.34 16.01 -5.57
C GLY A 79 7.92 15.49 -5.80
N ASN A 80 7.66 14.78 -6.90
CA ASN A 80 6.33 14.26 -7.20
C ASN A 80 6.03 13.01 -6.36
N ILE A 81 4.75 12.79 -6.05
CA ILE A 81 4.28 11.46 -5.64
C ILE A 81 4.22 10.59 -6.89
N VAL A 82 4.67 9.35 -6.76
CA VAL A 82 4.59 8.38 -7.86
C VAL A 82 3.65 7.26 -7.49
N ILE A 83 2.72 6.93 -8.38
CA ILE A 83 1.90 5.72 -8.31
C ILE A 83 2.44 4.76 -9.37
N SER A 84 2.99 3.63 -8.93
CA SER A 84 3.43 2.54 -9.80
C SER A 84 2.28 1.57 -10.00
N ASP A 85 1.72 1.52 -11.21
CA ASP A 85 0.65 0.60 -11.60
C ASP A 85 1.26 -0.67 -12.22
N ASP A 86 2.03 -1.41 -11.42
CA ASP A 86 2.67 -2.65 -11.87
C ASP A 86 1.80 -3.86 -11.44
N LEU A 87 1.92 -4.97 -12.16
CA LEU A 87 1.40 -6.26 -11.72
C LEU A 87 2.23 -6.86 -10.57
N ASN A 88 3.37 -6.24 -10.21
CA ASN A 88 4.33 -6.74 -9.20
C ASN A 88 4.73 -8.21 -9.47
N TYR A 89 4.81 -8.61 -10.74
CA TYR A 89 4.93 -10.01 -11.13
C TYR A 89 6.33 -10.63 -10.84
N TYR A 90 7.32 -9.82 -10.46
CA TYR A 90 8.71 -10.28 -10.33
C TYR A 90 9.06 -10.82 -8.93
N SER A 91 9.74 -11.97 -8.90
CA SER A 91 10.27 -12.62 -7.69
C SER A 91 11.13 -11.73 -6.81
N SER A 92 11.91 -10.81 -7.39
CA SER A 92 12.73 -9.87 -6.62
C SER A 92 11.94 -8.75 -5.92
N MET A 93 10.70 -8.49 -6.34
CA MET A 93 9.80 -7.58 -5.62
C MET A 93 9.05 -8.30 -4.51
N ARG A 94 8.77 -9.60 -4.63
CA ARG A 94 8.36 -10.45 -3.49
C ARG A 94 9.42 -10.45 -2.38
N THR A 95 10.70 -10.41 -2.74
CA THR A 95 11.78 -10.18 -1.76
C THR A 95 11.65 -8.84 -1.05
N LYS A 96 11.20 -7.77 -1.75
CA LYS A 96 10.92 -6.46 -1.13
C LYS A 96 9.64 -6.47 -0.30
N GLU A 97 8.61 -7.21 -0.70
CA GLU A 97 7.40 -7.43 0.12
C GLU A 97 7.78 -8.12 1.43
N TYR A 98 8.61 -9.17 1.38
CA TYR A 98 9.20 -9.78 2.57
C TYR A 98 10.07 -8.79 3.37
N ASP A 99 10.89 -7.97 2.71
CA ASP A 99 11.71 -6.95 3.37
C ASP A 99 10.85 -5.87 4.05
N PHE A 100 9.71 -5.54 3.46
CA PHE A 100 8.70 -4.66 4.03
C PHE A 100 7.98 -5.33 5.19
N GLU A 101 7.53 -6.58 5.06
CA GLU A 101 6.96 -7.38 6.15
C GLU A 101 7.93 -7.45 7.35
N GLU A 102 9.22 -7.67 7.11
CA GLU A 102 10.24 -7.70 8.17
C GLU A 102 10.48 -6.32 8.81
N ARG A 103 10.51 -5.24 8.01
CA ARG A 103 10.57 -3.87 8.54
C ARG A 103 9.30 -3.52 9.31
N PHE A 104 8.14 -4.00 8.87
CA PHE A 104 6.85 -3.78 9.51
C PHE A 104 6.72 -4.57 10.81
N LYS A 105 7.18 -5.83 10.86
CA LYS A 105 7.34 -6.59 12.10
C LYS A 105 8.22 -5.85 13.10
N LYS A 106 9.34 -5.26 12.65
CA LYS A 106 10.19 -4.42 13.50
C LYS A 106 9.46 -3.19 14.07
N ILE A 107 8.62 -2.52 13.27
CA ILE A 107 7.82 -1.37 13.73
C ILE A 107 6.70 -1.81 14.69
N GLN A 108 6.05 -2.95 14.43
CA GLN A 108 5.02 -3.52 15.30
C GLN A 108 5.56 -3.83 16.70
N ASN A 109 6.78 -4.36 16.76
CA ASN A 109 7.49 -4.68 18.00
C ASN A 109 8.12 -3.45 18.69
N SER A 110 7.99 -2.25 18.13
CA SER A 110 8.51 -1.03 18.75
C SER A 110 7.59 -0.57 19.90
N ASP A 111 8.19 -0.26 21.06
CA ASP A 111 7.47 0.28 22.22
C ASP A 111 6.98 1.72 22.03
N HIS A 112 7.45 2.40 20.97
CA HIS A 112 7.15 3.80 20.71
C HIS A 112 5.82 4.02 19.95
N LEU A 113 5.17 2.96 19.46
CA LEU A 113 3.90 3.08 18.73
C LEU A 113 2.72 2.92 19.70
N HIS A 114 1.82 3.89 19.75
CA HIS A 114 0.57 3.75 20.49
C HIS A 114 -0.26 2.58 19.93
N VAL A 115 -0.96 1.86 20.80
CA VAL A 115 -1.72 0.65 20.45
C VAL A 115 -2.75 0.90 19.34
N LYS A 116 -3.47 2.02 19.38
CA LYS A 116 -4.41 2.38 18.31
C LYS A 116 -3.71 2.42 16.94
N SER A 117 -2.50 2.96 16.89
CA SER A 117 -1.67 2.97 15.67
C SER A 117 -1.23 1.56 15.27
N LYS A 118 -0.84 0.70 16.23
CA LYS A 118 -0.50 -0.71 15.97
C LYS A 118 -1.69 -1.48 15.38
N ILE A 119 -2.89 -1.31 15.92
CA ILE A 119 -4.13 -1.95 15.45
C ILE A 119 -4.46 -1.51 14.03
N LEU A 120 -4.49 -0.20 13.76
CA LEU A 120 -4.78 0.31 12.42
C LEU A 120 -3.73 -0.16 11.40
N PHE A 121 -2.47 -0.24 11.82
CA PHE A 121 -1.42 -0.75 10.96
C PHE A 121 -1.60 -2.24 10.65
N LEU A 122 -1.94 -3.06 11.64
CA LEU A 122 -2.24 -4.49 11.47
C LEU A 122 -3.41 -4.72 10.52
N LEU A 123 -4.49 -3.95 10.66
CA LEU A 123 -5.67 -4.07 9.80
C LEU A 123 -5.46 -3.49 8.39
N ALA A 124 -4.45 -2.63 8.19
CA ALA A 124 -4.13 -2.08 6.87
C ALA A 124 -3.32 -3.06 6.00
N ILE A 125 -2.63 -4.02 6.62
CA ILE A 125 -1.79 -5.00 5.92
C ILE A 125 -2.40 -6.41 5.89
N ASN A 126 -3.53 -6.62 6.57
CA ASN A 126 -4.27 -7.87 6.57
C ASN A 126 -5.72 -7.60 6.16
N ASP A 127 -6.30 -8.46 5.30
CA ASP A 127 -7.68 -8.31 4.84
C ASP A 127 -8.71 -8.42 5.98
N GLY A 128 -8.33 -9.05 7.09
CA GLY A 128 -9.08 -9.06 8.35
C GLY A 128 -8.33 -9.82 9.44
N LEU A 129 -8.56 -9.47 10.70
CA LEU A 129 -7.96 -10.13 11.86
C LEU A 129 -8.98 -10.37 12.97
N SER A 130 -8.89 -11.53 13.62
CA SER A 130 -9.64 -11.85 14.83
C SER A 130 -9.13 -11.07 16.04
N LEU A 131 -9.95 -11.01 17.10
CA LEU A 131 -9.58 -10.36 18.35
C LEU A 131 -8.30 -10.96 18.96
N GLU A 132 -8.14 -12.28 18.91
CA GLU A 132 -6.96 -12.96 19.48
C GLU A 132 -5.69 -12.68 18.65
N GLU A 133 -5.78 -12.59 17.32
CA GLU A 133 -4.62 -12.22 16.48
C GLU A 133 -4.15 -10.79 16.76
N ILE A 134 -5.09 -9.85 16.89
CA ILE A 134 -4.76 -8.46 17.25
C ILE A 134 -4.17 -8.40 18.65
N LYS A 135 -4.75 -9.13 19.62
CA LYS A 135 -4.27 -9.17 21.00
C LYS A 135 -2.85 -9.71 21.10
N ASN A 136 -2.55 -10.81 20.40
CA ASN A 136 -1.22 -11.42 20.37
C ASN A 136 -0.19 -10.47 19.74
N SER A 137 -0.59 -9.71 18.72
CA SER A 137 0.30 -8.79 18.01
C SER A 137 0.58 -7.48 18.78
N VAL A 138 -0.39 -6.99 19.56
CA VAL A 138 -0.27 -5.70 20.25
C VAL A 138 0.11 -5.87 21.74
N ASN A 139 0.05 -7.10 22.26
CA ASN A 139 0.41 -7.49 23.63
C ASN A 139 -0.30 -6.64 24.71
N THR A 140 -1.64 -6.66 24.71
CA THR A 140 -2.46 -5.82 25.61
C THR A 140 -3.58 -6.61 26.26
N GLY A 141 -4.13 -6.07 27.35
CA GLY A 141 -5.28 -6.68 28.02
C GLY A 141 -6.55 -6.68 27.17
N THR A 142 -7.24 -7.81 27.12
CA THR A 142 -8.44 -8.02 26.28
C THR A 142 -9.52 -6.95 26.46
N LYS A 143 -9.80 -6.55 27.70
CA LYS A 143 -10.85 -5.55 27.99
C LYS A 143 -10.53 -4.19 27.38
N TRP A 144 -9.26 -3.79 27.44
CA TRP A 144 -8.82 -2.52 26.91
C TRP A 144 -8.77 -2.54 25.38
N LEU A 145 -8.29 -3.64 24.78
CA LEU A 145 -8.32 -3.83 23.33
C LEU A 145 -9.75 -3.72 22.77
N LYS A 146 -10.73 -4.37 23.41
CA LYS A 146 -12.14 -4.28 23.03
C LYS A 146 -12.63 -2.84 23.01
N SER A 147 -12.33 -2.06 24.06
CA SER A 147 -12.73 -0.65 24.13
C SER A 147 -12.13 0.19 22.99
N VAL A 148 -10.88 -0.08 22.60
CA VAL A 148 -10.25 0.60 21.46
C VAL A 148 -10.91 0.22 20.14
N LEU A 149 -11.18 -1.08 19.92
CA LEU A 149 -11.86 -1.57 18.71
C LEU A 149 -13.30 -1.06 18.62
N GLU A 150 -14.07 -1.08 19.70
CA GLU A 150 -15.41 -0.49 19.78
C GLU A 150 -15.39 0.99 19.39
N THR A 151 -14.40 1.74 19.89
CA THR A 151 -14.22 3.15 19.53
C THR A 151 -13.88 3.33 18.05
N LEU A 152 -13.06 2.46 17.47
CA LEU A 152 -12.70 2.50 16.05
C LEU A 152 -13.89 2.14 15.15
N VAL A 153 -14.68 1.15 15.54
CA VAL A 153 -15.92 0.75 14.85
C VAL A 153 -16.97 1.84 14.92
N LYS A 154 -17.19 2.44 16.10
CA LYS A 154 -18.11 3.56 16.26
C LYS A 154 -17.75 4.76 15.39
N ASN A 155 -16.47 4.98 15.14
CA ASN A 155 -15.98 6.06 14.29
C ASN A 155 -15.87 5.67 12.81
N GLU A 156 -16.39 4.50 12.43
CA GLU A 156 -16.39 3.98 11.05
C GLU A 156 -15.00 3.82 10.42
N VAL A 157 -13.95 3.75 11.24
CA VAL A 157 -12.56 3.53 10.78
C VAL A 157 -12.29 2.03 10.57
N VAL A 158 -12.92 1.19 11.38
CA VAL A 158 -12.77 -0.27 11.35
C VAL A 158 -14.17 -0.89 11.23
N GLY A 159 -14.33 -1.86 10.33
CA GLY A 159 -15.51 -2.70 10.26
C GLY A 159 -15.34 -3.97 11.09
N TYR A 160 -16.44 -4.61 11.44
CA TYR A 160 -16.46 -5.93 12.06
C TYR A 160 -17.43 -6.84 11.30
N SER A 161 -16.94 -8.00 10.86
CA SER A 161 -17.73 -9.02 10.16
C SER A 161 -18.16 -10.09 11.14
N SER A 162 -19.44 -10.11 11.52
CA SER A 162 -19.99 -11.14 12.41
C SER A 162 -19.94 -12.54 11.80
N ASN A 163 -19.93 -12.65 10.47
CA ASN A 163 -19.90 -13.93 9.76
C ASN A 163 -18.52 -14.57 9.78
N GLN A 164 -17.47 -13.76 9.81
CA GLN A 164 -16.08 -14.21 9.77
C GLN A 164 -15.35 -14.02 11.12
N ASP A 165 -15.97 -13.32 12.08
CA ASP A 165 -15.39 -12.97 13.38
C ASP A 165 -14.06 -12.20 13.26
N VAL A 166 -14.01 -11.26 12.31
CA VAL A 166 -12.82 -10.45 12.02
C VAL A 166 -13.13 -8.96 11.97
N TYR A 167 -12.12 -8.17 12.37
CA TYR A 167 -12.05 -6.74 12.17
C TYR A 167 -11.28 -6.44 10.88
N TYR A 168 -11.67 -5.39 10.17
CA TYR A 168 -11.04 -4.96 8.91
C TYR A 168 -11.04 -3.43 8.81
N ILE A 169 -10.15 -2.82 8.00
CA ILE A 169 -10.27 -1.38 7.73
C ILE A 169 -11.49 -1.12 6.85
N ASN A 170 -12.33 -0.18 7.29
CA ASN A 170 -13.45 0.30 6.50
C ASN A 170 -12.91 1.26 5.43
N LEU A 171 -13.01 0.88 4.15
CA LEU A 171 -12.53 1.65 2.99
C LEU A 171 -13.64 2.49 2.35
#